data_AF-E6U8Q2-F1
#
_entry.id   AF-E6U8Q2-F1
#
_cell.length_a   1.000
_cell.length_b   1.000
_cell.length_c   1.000
_cell.angle_alpha   90.00
_cell.angle_beta   90.00
_cell.angle_gamma   90.00
#
_symmetry.space_group_name_H-M   'P 1'
#
loop_
_entity.id
_entity.type
_entity.pdbx_description
1 polymer ?
#
loop_
_entity_poly.entity_id
_entity_poly.type
_entity_poly.pdbx_seq_one_letter_code
_entity_poly.pdbx_strand_id
1 'polypeptide(L)'
;MKNAIQSLLLDKSFWAAVISLVTSILIAYNVPQGSIEQITAIIAAAGTFIAYIVSNGILSAARIRADAQIRTAEIAKGIQNTEARTCRTNTR
;
A
#
# COMPACT_ATOMS: atom_id res chain seq x y z
N MET A 1 -8.33 -10.64 -9.92
CA MET A 1 -7.96 -11.27 -8.63
C MET A 1 -6.65 -10.70 -8.04
N LYS A 2 -6.38 -9.38 -8.14
CA LYS A 2 -5.14 -8.77 -7.61
C LYS A 2 -5.32 -8.04 -6.27
N ASN A 3 -6.53 -8.06 -5.70
CA ASN A 3 -6.90 -7.14 -4.63
C ASN A 3 -7.29 -7.85 -3.32
N ALA A 4 -7.59 -9.16 -3.35
CA ALA A 4 -8.12 -9.88 -2.18
C ALA A 4 -7.06 -10.08 -1.08
N ILE A 5 -5.83 -10.40 -1.46
CA ILE A 5 -4.73 -10.65 -0.50
C ILE A 5 -4.28 -9.34 0.16
N GLN A 6 -4.37 -8.22 -0.57
CA GLN A 6 -4.03 -6.90 -0.03
C GLN A 6 -5.07 -6.42 1.00
N SER A 7 -6.36 -6.64 0.76
CA SER A 7 -7.39 -6.31 1.76
C SER A 7 -7.32 -7.21 3.00
N LEU A 8 -6.91 -8.48 2.85
CA LEU A 8 -6.84 -9.43 3.96
C LEU A 8 -5.76 -9.07 4.99
N LEU A 9 -4.63 -8.53 4.53
CA LEU A 9 -3.48 -8.19 5.39
C LEU A 9 -3.57 -6.77 5.99
N LEU A 10 -4.36 -5.88 5.38
CA LEU A 10 -4.53 -4.48 5.81
C LEU A 10 -5.83 -4.22 6.58
N ASP A 11 -6.73 -5.20 6.73
CA ASP A 11 -7.94 -5.00 7.53
C ASP A 11 -7.59 -5.02 9.03
N LYS A 12 -7.99 -3.95 9.75
CA LYS A 12 -7.90 -3.84 11.22
C LYS A 12 -8.48 -5.07 11.94
N SER A 13 -9.45 -5.71 11.29
CA SER A 13 -10.19 -6.85 11.80
C SER A 13 -9.32 -8.12 11.87
N PHE A 14 -8.33 -8.27 10.98
CA PHE A 14 -7.35 -9.35 11.03
C PHE A 14 -6.41 -9.20 12.25
N TRP A 15 -5.87 -8.01 12.46
CA TRP A 15 -4.97 -7.73 13.58
C TRP A 15 -5.67 -7.84 14.94
N ALA A 16 -6.93 -7.42 15.04
CA ALA A 16 -7.75 -7.64 16.24
C ALA A 16 -7.96 -9.14 16.53
N ALA A 17 -8.18 -9.96 15.50
CA ALA A 17 -8.32 -11.41 15.65
C ALA A 17 -7.01 -12.06 16.13
N VAL A 18 -5.87 -11.69 15.55
CA VAL A 18 -4.54 -12.16 15.99
C VAL A 18 -4.30 -11.82 17.46
N ILE A 19 -4.58 -10.57 17.85
CA ILE A 19 -4.49 -10.14 19.25
C ILE A 19 -5.38 -11.00 20.15
N SER A 20 -6.65 -11.20 19.80
CA SER A 20 -7.59 -11.98 20.63
C SER A 20 -7.21 -13.46 20.78
N LEU A 21 -6.61 -14.04 19.73
CA LEU A 21 -6.09 -15.42 19.75
C LEU A 21 -4.92 -15.53 20.72
N VAL A 22 -3.95 -14.62 20.59
CA VAL A 22 -2.77 -14.59 21.46
C VAL A 22 -3.19 -14.32 22.90
N THR A 23 -4.05 -13.33 23.14
CA THR A 23 -4.58 -13.03 24.48
C THR A 23 -5.27 -14.24 25.12
N SER A 24 -6.08 -14.99 24.38
CA SER A 24 -6.73 -16.20 24.90
C SER A 24 -5.71 -17.28 25.32
N ILE A 25 -4.62 -17.44 24.55
CA ILE A 25 -3.54 -18.38 24.87
C ILE A 25 -2.82 -17.93 26.15
N LEU A 26 -2.51 -16.65 26.30
CA LEU A 26 -1.83 -16.12 27.49
C LEU A 26 -2.67 -16.27 28.77
N ILE A 27 -3.99 -16.04 28.66
CA ILE A 27 -4.93 -16.24 29.76
C ILE A 27 -4.95 -17.73 30.16
N ALA A 28 -4.94 -18.66 29.20
CA ALA A 28 -4.93 -20.10 29.47
C ALA A 28 -3.65 -20.55 30.22
N TYR A 29 -2.52 -19.89 29.99
CA TYR A 29 -1.27 -20.14 30.72
C TYR A 29 -1.13 -19.34 32.02
N ASN A 30 -2.20 -18.70 32.49
CA ASN A 30 -2.22 -17.90 33.73
C ASN A 30 -1.13 -16.81 33.78
N VAL A 31 -0.82 -16.22 32.61
CA VAL A 31 0.18 -15.15 32.50
C VAL A 31 -0.34 -13.90 33.22
N PRO A 32 0.50 -13.20 34.01
CA PRO A 32 0.10 -11.96 34.68
C PRO A 32 -0.39 -10.90 33.69
N GLN A 33 -1.45 -10.17 34.05
CA GLN A 33 -2.11 -9.20 33.17
C GLN A 33 -1.16 -8.11 32.63
N GLY A 34 -0.18 -7.67 33.42
CA GLY A 34 0.84 -6.71 32.96
C GLY A 34 1.73 -7.24 31.84
N SER A 35 2.01 -8.55 31.80
CA SER A 35 2.76 -9.17 30.69
C SER A 35 1.87 -9.36 29.46
N ILE A 36 0.57 -9.59 29.64
CA ILE A 36 -0.39 -9.65 28.54
C ILE A 36 -0.41 -8.33 27.78
N GLU A 37 -0.56 -7.20 28.49
CA GLU A 37 -0.57 -5.86 27.91
C GLU A 37 0.70 -5.53 27.11
N GLN A 38 1.87 -5.90 27.64
CA GLN A 38 3.14 -5.71 26.95
C GLN A 38 3.20 -6.51 25.65
N ILE A 39 2.73 -7.75 25.66
CA ILE A 39 2.71 -8.61 24.46
C ILE A 39 1.73 -8.08 23.42
N THR A 40 0.54 -7.62 23.82
CA THR A 40 -0.41 -6.98 22.90
C THR A 40 0.16 -5.70 22.29
N ALA A 41 0.85 -4.88 23.08
CA ALA A 41 1.49 -3.66 22.61
C ALA A 41 2.58 -3.96 21.56
N ILE A 42 3.40 -4.99 21.78
CA ILE A 42 4.42 -5.44 20.82
C ILE A 42 3.77 -5.91 19.52
N ILE A 43 2.68 -6.69 19.59
CA ILE A 43 1.97 -7.17 18.39
C ILE A 43 1.36 -6.00 17.62
N ALA A 44 0.76 -5.02 18.30
CA ALA A 44 0.22 -3.83 17.67
C ALA A 44 1.33 -2.97 17.01
N ALA A 45 2.48 -2.82 17.66
CA ALA A 45 3.65 -2.14 17.11
C ALA A 45 4.20 -2.87 15.87
N ALA A 46 4.28 -4.21 15.92
CA ALA A 46 4.71 -5.01 14.79
C ALA A 46 3.72 -4.94 13.61
N GLY A 47 2.41 -4.97 13.90
CA GLY A 47 1.36 -4.86 12.88
C GLY A 47 1.36 -3.52 12.18
N THR A 48 1.51 -2.42 12.92
CA THR A 48 1.64 -1.07 12.35
C THR A 48 2.93 -0.91 11.54
N PHE A 49 4.04 -1.49 11.99
CA PHE A 49 5.31 -1.50 11.25
C PHE A 49 5.19 -2.23 9.90
N ILE A 50 4.62 -3.44 9.89
CA ILE A 50 4.41 -4.21 8.65
C ILE A 50 3.44 -3.48 7.71
N ALA A 51 2.34 -2.93 8.25
CA ALA A 51 1.38 -2.15 7.48
C ALA A 51 2.03 -0.93 6.81
N TYR A 52 2.94 -0.23 7.50
CA TYR A 52 3.69 0.88 6.94
C TYR A 52 4.59 0.46 5.78
N ILE A 53 5.35 -0.65 5.93
CA ILE A 53 6.24 -1.16 4.87
C ILE A 53 5.44 -1.48 3.60
N VAL A 54 4.34 -2.23 3.76
CA VAL A 54 3.49 -2.64 2.63
C VAL A 54 2.79 -1.43 1.99
N SER A 55 2.29 -0.49 2.81
CA SER A 55 1.65 0.73 2.34
C SER A 55 2.60 1.58 1.48
N ASN A 56 3.84 1.81 1.95
CA ASN A 56 4.83 2.56 1.19
C ASN A 56 5.25 1.85 -0.09
N GLY A 57 5.37 0.52 -0.07
CA GLY A 57 5.67 -0.28 -1.26
C GLY A 57 4.59 -0.15 -2.35
N ILE A 58 3.31 -0.26 -1.97
CA ILE A 58 2.18 -0.11 -2.90
C ILE A 58 2.08 1.33 -3.41
N LEU A 59 2.23 2.32 -2.52
CA LEU A 59 2.21 3.74 -2.90
C LEU A 59 3.34 4.09 -3.87
N SER A 60 4.53 3.53 -3.66
CA SER A 60 5.68 3.72 -4.55
C SER A 60 5.41 3.11 -5.94
N ALA A 61 4.88 1.89 -5.99
CA ALA A 61 4.52 1.25 -7.26
C ALA A 61 3.41 2.00 -8.01
N ALA A 62 2.44 2.58 -7.28
CA ALA A 62 1.37 3.39 -7.86
C ALA A 62 1.92 4.71 -8.44
N ARG A 63 2.83 5.38 -7.73
CA ARG A 63 3.48 6.62 -8.19
C ARG A 63 4.31 6.40 -9.45
N ILE A 64 5.14 5.36 -9.49
CA ILE A 64 5.95 5.01 -10.68
C ILE A 64 5.06 4.80 -11.92
N ARG A 65 3.90 4.16 -11.75
CA ARG A 65 2.92 3.97 -12.84
C ARG A 65 2.29 5.29 -13.28
N ALA A 66 1.90 6.15 -12.34
CA ALA A 66 1.34 7.46 -12.65
C ALA A 66 2.34 8.32 -13.42
N ASP A 67 3.60 8.37 -12.98
CA ASP A 67 4.67 9.12 -13.64
C ASP A 67 4.94 8.60 -15.07
N ALA A 68 4.93 7.27 -15.25
CA ALA A 68 5.05 6.67 -16.57
C ALA A 68 3.91 7.10 -17.52
N GLN A 69 2.66 7.14 -17.03
CA GLN A 69 1.53 7.59 -17.84
C GLN A 69 1.60 9.07 -18.18
N ILE A 70 2.01 9.93 -17.24
CA ILE A 70 2.17 11.37 -17.49
C ILE A 70 3.23 11.61 -18.57
N ARG A 71 4.39 10.94 -18.48
CA ARG A 71 5.45 11.04 -19.49
C ARG A 71 4.99 10.58 -20.87
N THR A 72 4.21 9.49 -20.93
CA THR A 72 3.68 8.98 -22.20
C THR A 72 2.66 9.96 -22.81
N ALA A 73 1.81 10.56 -21.99
CA ALA A 73 0.85 11.58 -22.44
C ALA A 73 1.54 12.88 -22.90
N GLU A 74 2.64 13.27 -22.24
CA GLU A 74 3.44 14.42 -22.63
C GLU A 74 4.15 14.20 -23.99
N ILE A 75 4.73 13.02 -24.20
CA ILE A 75 5.31 12.62 -25.49
C ILE A 75 4.25 12.64 -26.59
N ALA A 76 3.05 12.11 -26.33
CA ALA A 76 1.95 12.11 -27.30
C ALA A 76 1.51 13.54 -27.70
N LYS A 77 1.43 14.48 -26.74
CA LYS A 77 1.15 15.89 -27.02
C LYS A 77 2.26 16.57 -27.81
N GLY A 78 3.52 16.22 -27.56
CA GLY A 78 4.67 16.73 -28.29
C GLY A 78 4.67 16.32 -29.77
N ILE A 79 4.31 15.07 -30.07
CA ILE A 79 4.18 14.55 -31.45
C ILE A 79 3.04 15.27 -32.17
N GLN A 80 1.88 15.43 -31.52
CA GLN A 80 0.73 16.11 -32.12
C GLN A 80 1.01 17.59 -32.45
N ASN A 81 1.73 18.29 -31.59
CA ASN A 81 2.17 19.68 -31.87
C ASN A 81 3.16 19.72 -33.03
N THR A 82 4.02 18.71 -33.17
CA THR A 82 4.98 18.61 -34.27
C THR A 82 4.27 18.34 -35.61
N GLU A 83 3.32 17.42 -35.66
CA GLU A 83 2.49 17.15 -36.85
C GLU A 83 1.65 18.35 -37.26
N ALA A 84 1.02 19.04 -36.29
CA ALA A 84 0.29 20.28 -36.54
C ALA A 84 1.19 21.39 -37.09
N ARG A 85 2.47 21.44 -36.68
CA ARG A 85 3.46 22.37 -37.23
C ARG A 85 3.84 22.02 -38.67
N THR A 86 4.08 20.74 -38.97
CA THR A 86 4.44 20.26 -40.31
C THR A 86 3.32 20.50 -41.33
N CYS A 87 2.06 20.28 -40.96
CA CYS A 87 0.91 20.60 -41.83
C CYS A 87 0.76 22.11 -42.09
N ARG A 88 1.19 22.97 -41.15
CA ARG A 88 1.15 24.43 -41.31
C ARG A 88 2.32 24.96 -42.17
N THR A 89 3.46 24.28 -42.20
CA THR A 89 4.63 24.69 -43.01
C THR A 89 4.57 24.21 -44.45
N ASN A 90 3.83 23.14 -44.76
CA ASN A 90 3.70 22.57 -46.11
C ASN A 90 2.60 23.23 -46.96
N THR A 91 1.83 24.17 -46.39
CA THR A 91 0.78 24.94 -47.08
C THR A 91 1.24 26.33 -47.53
N ARG A 92 2.56 26.54 -47.64
CA ARG A 92 3.20 27.77 -48.14
C ARG A 92 4.01 27.52 -49.39
#